data_AF-A0A316FUG0-F1
#
_entry.id   AF-A0A316FUG0-F1
#
_cell.length_a   1.000
_cell.length_b   1.000
_cell.length_c   1.000
_cell.angle_alpha   90.00
_cell.angle_beta   90.00
_cell.angle_gamma   90.00
#
_symmetry.space_group_name_H-M   'P 1'
#
loop_
_entity.id
_entity.type
_entity.pdbx_description
1 polymer ?
#
loop_
_entity_poly.entity_id
_entity_poly.type
_entity_poly.pdbx_seq_one_letter_code
_entity_poly.pdbx_strand_id
1 'polypeptide(L)'
;MSDRLARRYAFWLRCYPSGPRRAEMLATLLECAAPERTRPTGREILNLIGYGLRARLGRPASTGVVVLAVLVTLASGLLGAAAAARIGWANAPSLPSGAESAALGETVFPGQRVWGGGDAEPFVPSGDGEQTIYGYADYWVKHNDTTRDVLVCARGARDRLAAAGWDVHGDVVFEEEVASETPIGTATFWASRDDLVLSYTGVLWGNRAPWDSDGAASFELSRSAPPWMITLAVAGGVLGGFAGWLLFGWASRRSEGHPLRTSVAGALGWAAAVWTLLVASMGGLWNLRPDRPSDELVWLGLRSLTGGSGTVILAMAVAAFAAVRLRAALPAAVLLAGVVVVSGWQSAAAAACTPSGPPGDPAPADVAHSRVARVFIAQDSTDEQRNHAEAAIARVWGATSFSFHYDPTDEEYRHAYCDGGELTGDSGMKVPYFWEIGMTSPGVFPALVDEVSPMPGVVAVVHGRAA
;
A
#
# COMPACT_ATOMS: atom_id res chain seq x y z
N MET A 1 -33.54 47.25 -12.86
CA MET A 1 -33.01 46.10 -12.09
C MET A 1 -31.80 45.54 -12.80
N SER A 2 -30.71 45.18 -12.11
CA SER A 2 -29.45 44.85 -12.81
C SER A 2 -29.47 43.45 -13.44
N ASP A 3 -29.16 43.35 -14.74
CA ASP A 3 -28.93 42.08 -15.45
C ASP A 3 -27.88 41.18 -14.77
N ARG A 4 -27.04 41.77 -13.93
CA ARG A 4 -26.03 41.06 -13.15
C ARG A 4 -26.64 40.22 -12.03
N LEU A 5 -27.65 40.74 -11.33
CA LEU A 5 -28.36 40.00 -10.27
C LEU A 5 -29.17 38.83 -10.86
N ALA A 6 -29.89 39.08 -11.96
CA ALA A 6 -30.66 38.06 -12.67
C ALA A 6 -29.79 36.87 -13.11
N ARG A 7 -28.62 37.14 -13.70
CA ARG A 7 -27.65 36.09 -14.07
C ARG A 7 -27.16 35.28 -12.87
N ARG A 8 -26.95 35.92 -11.72
CA ARG A 8 -26.51 35.26 -10.48
C ARG A 8 -27.62 34.36 -9.89
N TYR A 9 -28.85 34.84 -9.76
CA TYR A 9 -29.96 33.98 -9.33
C TYR A 9 -30.21 32.85 -10.34
N ALA A 10 -30.17 33.13 -11.64
CA ALA A 10 -30.31 32.11 -12.67
C ALA A 10 -29.24 31.02 -12.57
N PHE A 11 -27.99 31.38 -12.26
CA PHE A 11 -26.91 30.43 -12.00
C PHE A 11 -27.25 29.49 -10.83
N TRP A 12 -27.64 30.03 -9.67
CA TRP A 12 -27.97 29.21 -8.49
C TRP A 12 -29.25 28.40 -8.66
N LEU A 13 -30.24 28.91 -9.40
CA LEU A 13 -31.45 28.16 -9.76
C LEU A 13 -31.15 26.93 -10.65
N ARG A 14 -29.93 26.74 -11.18
CA ARG A 14 -29.52 25.48 -11.83
C ARG A 14 -29.62 24.29 -10.87
N CYS A 15 -29.61 24.50 -9.56
CA CYS A 15 -29.89 23.45 -8.57
C CYS A 15 -31.33 22.92 -8.64
N TYR A 16 -32.29 23.61 -9.28
CA TYR A 16 -33.65 23.10 -9.50
C TYR A 16 -33.76 22.31 -10.81
N PRO A 17 -34.75 21.40 -10.94
CA PRO A 17 -35.07 20.76 -12.22
C PRO A 17 -35.37 21.82 -13.30
N SER A 18 -35.06 21.53 -14.56
CA SER A 18 -35.47 22.40 -15.68
C SER A 18 -37.00 22.41 -15.82
N GLY A 19 -37.59 23.59 -16.04
CA GLY A 19 -39.02 23.73 -16.26
C GLY A 19 -39.53 25.16 -16.01
N PRO A 20 -40.82 25.43 -16.29
CA PRO A 20 -41.42 26.76 -16.16
C PRO A 20 -41.33 27.33 -14.74
N ARG A 21 -41.46 26.47 -13.72
CA ARG A 21 -41.26 26.85 -12.30
C ARG A 21 -39.93 27.54 -12.02
N ARG A 22 -38.86 27.21 -12.74
CA ARG A 22 -37.57 27.84 -12.52
C ARG A 22 -37.57 29.30 -12.98
N ALA A 23 -38.30 29.61 -14.05
CA ALA A 23 -38.47 30.98 -14.53
C ALA A 23 -39.38 31.78 -13.59
N GLU A 24 -40.45 31.17 -13.08
CA GLU A 24 -41.33 31.76 -12.06
C GLU A 24 -40.55 32.12 -10.80
N MET A 25 -39.76 31.18 -10.26
CA MET A 25 -38.92 31.45 -9.08
C MET A 25 -37.90 32.55 -9.31
N LEU A 26 -37.31 32.63 -10.52
CA LEU A 26 -36.40 33.73 -10.86
C LEU A 26 -37.12 35.07 -10.83
N ALA A 27 -38.32 35.16 -11.41
CA ALA A 27 -39.13 36.37 -11.41
C ALA A 27 -39.49 36.79 -9.98
N THR A 28 -39.95 35.86 -9.13
CA THR A 28 -40.28 36.15 -7.73
C THR A 28 -39.06 36.62 -6.92
N LEU A 29 -37.90 35.97 -7.05
CA LEU A 29 -36.68 36.39 -6.34
C LEU A 29 -36.23 37.79 -6.75
N LEU A 30 -36.43 38.12 -8.03
CA LEU A 30 -36.12 39.41 -8.61
C LEU A 30 -37.09 40.50 -8.14
N GLU A 31 -38.38 40.19 -8.04
CA GLU A 31 -39.41 41.08 -7.51
C GLU A 31 -39.24 41.36 -6.01
N CYS A 32 -38.82 40.35 -5.24
CA CYS A 32 -38.58 40.50 -3.80
C CYS A 32 -37.20 41.12 -3.47
N ALA A 33 -36.31 41.30 -4.45
CA ALA A 33 -35.00 41.88 -4.21
C ALA A 33 -35.08 43.41 -4.03
N ALA A 34 -34.39 43.95 -3.02
CA ALA A 34 -34.30 45.40 -2.83
C ALA A 34 -33.73 46.10 -4.09
N PRO A 35 -34.18 47.32 -4.46
CA PRO A 35 -33.84 47.97 -5.73
C PRO A 35 -32.34 48.12 -6.01
N GLU A 36 -31.55 48.28 -4.95
CA GLU A 36 -30.09 48.48 -5.04
C GLU A 36 -29.27 47.18 -4.95
N ARG A 37 -29.92 46.02 -4.77
CA ARG A 37 -29.21 44.75 -4.58
C ARG A 37 -28.55 44.31 -5.89
N THR A 38 -27.24 44.06 -5.85
CA THR A 38 -26.46 43.59 -7.02
C THR A 38 -26.00 42.14 -6.89
N ARG A 39 -26.13 41.53 -5.70
CA ARG A 39 -25.75 40.15 -5.40
C ARG A 39 -26.79 39.46 -4.52
N PRO A 40 -27.07 38.16 -4.74
CA PRO A 40 -27.85 37.36 -3.81
C PRO A 40 -27.19 37.35 -2.43
N THR A 41 -27.98 37.30 -1.37
CA THR A 41 -27.43 37.14 -0.01
C THR A 41 -26.93 35.72 0.20
N GLY A 42 -25.97 35.52 1.12
CA GLY A 42 -25.47 34.18 1.45
C GLY A 42 -26.60 33.22 1.88
N ARG A 43 -27.58 33.73 2.64
CA ARG A 43 -28.78 32.98 3.05
C ARG A 43 -29.66 32.56 1.88
N GLU A 44 -29.88 33.45 0.90
CA GLU A 44 -30.62 33.12 -0.32
C GLU A 44 -29.91 32.04 -1.13
N ILE A 45 -28.58 32.12 -1.27
CA ILE A 45 -27.78 31.11 -1.98
C ILE A 45 -27.91 29.75 -1.29
N LEU A 46 -27.72 29.68 0.04
CA LEU A 46 -27.86 28.45 0.81
C LEU A 46 -29.28 27.86 0.70
N ASN A 47 -30.31 28.69 0.77
CA ASN A 47 -31.70 28.26 0.59
C ASN A 47 -31.93 27.72 -0.82
N LEU A 48 -31.47 28.40 -1.86
CA LEU A 48 -31.65 27.96 -3.25
C LEU A 48 -30.93 26.64 -3.53
N ILE A 49 -29.73 26.45 -2.98
CA ILE A 49 -29.00 25.19 -3.07
C ILE A 49 -29.76 24.09 -2.32
N GLY A 50 -30.13 24.32 -1.05
CA GLY A 50 -30.79 23.32 -0.22
C GLY A 50 -32.15 22.88 -0.76
N TYR A 51 -33.03 23.82 -1.10
CA TYR A 51 -34.34 23.52 -1.66
C TYR A 51 -34.26 23.03 -3.11
N GLY A 52 -33.29 23.50 -3.90
CA GLY A 52 -33.04 23.02 -5.24
C GLY A 52 -32.60 21.56 -5.25
N LEU A 53 -31.61 21.20 -4.41
CA LEU A 53 -31.18 19.82 -4.20
C LEU A 53 -32.33 18.96 -3.70
N ARG A 54 -33.14 19.43 -2.75
CA ARG A 54 -34.34 18.70 -2.29
C ARG A 54 -35.37 18.49 -3.41
N ALA A 55 -35.58 19.49 -4.27
CA ALA A 55 -36.45 19.36 -5.44
C ALA A 55 -35.87 18.43 -6.52
N ARG A 56 -34.53 18.32 -6.59
CA ARG A 56 -33.83 17.44 -7.53
C ARG A 56 -33.70 16.00 -7.05
N LEU A 57 -33.54 15.77 -5.77
CA LEU A 57 -33.31 14.45 -5.18
C LEU A 57 -34.60 13.83 -4.64
N GLY A 58 -35.68 14.62 -4.51
CA GLY A 58 -36.97 14.17 -3.99
C GLY A 58 -37.07 14.28 -2.47
N ARG A 59 -38.26 13.97 -1.93
CA ARG A 59 -38.42 13.74 -0.49
C ARG A 59 -38.14 12.26 -0.24
N PRO A 60 -37.39 11.89 0.82
CA PRO A 60 -37.22 10.49 1.15
C PRO A 60 -38.59 9.84 1.36
N ALA A 61 -38.91 8.81 0.58
CA ALA A 61 -40.19 8.13 0.62
C ALA A 61 -40.41 7.35 1.93
N SER A 62 -39.33 7.02 2.65
CA SER A 62 -39.36 6.32 3.92
C SER A 62 -38.12 6.62 4.76
N THR A 63 -38.18 6.33 6.06
CA THR A 63 -37.03 6.37 6.98
C THR A 63 -35.89 5.44 6.51
N GLY A 64 -36.23 4.30 5.89
CA GLY A 64 -35.23 3.37 5.34
C GLY A 64 -34.36 4.00 4.25
N VAL A 65 -34.94 4.82 3.36
CA VAL A 65 -34.19 5.54 2.32
C VAL A 65 -33.19 6.53 2.93
N VAL A 66 -33.55 7.17 4.05
CA VAL A 66 -32.65 8.09 4.76
C VAL A 66 -31.47 7.32 5.35
N VAL A 67 -31.73 6.20 6.04
CA VAL A 67 -30.67 5.33 6.59
C VAL A 67 -29.72 4.89 5.47
N LEU A 68 -30.28 4.45 4.34
CA LEU A 68 -29.51 4.02 3.19
C LEU A 68 -28.64 5.13 2.59
N ALA A 69 -29.18 6.34 2.47
CA ALA A 69 -28.44 7.51 2.00
C ALA A 69 -27.25 7.82 2.93
N VAL A 70 -27.46 7.76 4.25
CA VAL A 70 -26.40 7.98 5.24
C VAL A 70 -25.29 6.94 5.08
N LEU A 71 -25.66 5.66 4.95
CA LEU A 71 -24.69 4.58 4.79
C LEU A 71 -23.86 4.72 3.51
N VAL A 72 -24.50 5.03 2.38
CA VAL A 72 -23.78 5.27 1.11
C VAL A 72 -22.88 6.50 1.21
N THR A 73 -23.31 7.54 1.91
CA THR A 73 -22.50 8.74 2.19
C THR A 73 -21.25 8.37 2.99
N LEU A 74 -21.41 7.59 4.07
CA LEU A 74 -20.28 7.15 4.90
C LEU A 74 -19.32 6.26 4.12
N ALA A 75 -19.83 5.25 3.41
CA ALA A 75 -19.00 4.36 2.59
C ALA A 75 -18.20 5.14 1.52
N SER A 76 -18.87 6.05 0.81
CA SER A 76 -18.24 6.87 -0.22
C SER A 76 -17.24 7.87 0.38
N GLY A 77 -17.50 8.35 1.60
CA GLY A 77 -16.57 9.19 2.35
C GLY A 77 -15.32 8.43 2.78
N LEU A 78 -15.45 7.19 3.28
CA LEU A 78 -14.30 6.35 3.59
C LEU A 78 -13.45 6.10 2.33
N LEU A 79 -14.09 5.76 1.21
CA LEU A 79 -13.39 5.58 -0.07
C LEU A 79 -12.70 6.86 -0.56
N GLY A 80 -13.36 8.02 -0.42
CA GLY A 80 -12.78 9.31 -0.79
C GLY A 80 -11.58 9.69 0.08
N ALA A 81 -11.65 9.41 1.39
CA ALA A 81 -10.54 9.62 2.31
C ALA A 81 -9.35 8.71 1.97
N ALA A 82 -9.63 7.44 1.70
CA ALA A 82 -8.69 6.44 1.24
C ALA A 82 -7.96 6.87 -0.05
N ALA A 83 -8.71 7.24 -1.08
CA ALA A 83 -8.15 7.67 -2.36
C ALA A 83 -7.30 8.94 -2.21
N ALA A 84 -7.76 9.91 -1.41
CA ALA A 84 -6.99 11.10 -1.10
C ALA A 84 -5.69 10.73 -0.37
N ALA A 85 -5.74 9.94 0.71
CA ALA A 85 -4.55 9.50 1.42
C ALA A 85 -3.54 8.81 0.49
N ARG A 86 -4.00 7.94 -0.43
CA ARG A 86 -3.16 7.29 -1.44
C ARG A 86 -2.49 8.29 -2.38
N ILE A 87 -3.21 9.33 -2.82
CA ILE A 87 -2.65 10.42 -3.63
C ILE A 87 -1.65 11.23 -2.81
N GLY A 88 -1.95 11.52 -1.54
CA GLY A 88 -1.04 12.21 -0.63
C GLY A 88 0.30 11.49 -0.56
N TRP A 89 0.29 10.21 -0.22
CA TRP A 89 1.51 9.41 -0.15
C TRP A 89 2.21 9.22 -1.50
N ALA A 90 1.48 9.17 -2.63
CA ALA A 90 2.11 9.16 -3.95
C ALA A 90 2.92 10.44 -4.24
N ASN A 91 2.65 11.52 -3.52
CA ASN A 91 3.34 12.81 -3.64
C ASN A 91 4.20 13.14 -2.41
N ALA A 92 4.33 12.23 -1.44
CA ALA A 92 5.23 12.45 -0.32
C ALA A 92 6.69 12.30 -0.78
N PRO A 93 7.64 12.98 -0.12
CA PRO A 93 9.05 12.92 -0.51
C PRO A 93 9.60 11.48 -0.45
N SER A 94 10.55 11.14 -1.32
CA SER A 94 11.29 9.87 -1.24
C SER A 94 12.13 9.83 0.03
N LEU A 95 12.43 8.63 0.56
CA LEU A 95 13.40 8.49 1.65
C LEU A 95 14.77 9.10 1.29
N PRO A 96 15.59 9.47 2.30
CA PRO A 96 17.00 9.79 2.08
C PRO A 96 17.69 8.70 1.26
N SER A 97 18.34 9.10 0.16
CA SER A 97 19.09 8.19 -0.70
C SER A 97 20.50 8.72 -0.98
N GLY A 98 21.38 7.86 -1.52
CA GLY A 98 22.76 8.22 -1.83
C GLY A 98 23.54 8.75 -0.63
N ALA A 99 24.09 9.96 -0.77
CA ALA A 99 24.96 10.57 0.25
C ALA A 99 24.26 10.84 1.59
N GLU A 100 22.96 11.14 1.59
CA GLU A 100 22.21 11.41 2.81
C GLU A 100 22.00 10.11 3.62
N SER A 101 21.64 9.02 2.92
CA SER A 101 21.57 7.68 3.52
C SER A 101 22.93 7.24 4.05
N ALA A 102 24.03 7.46 3.30
CA ALA A 102 25.37 7.12 3.76
C ALA A 102 25.78 7.91 5.02
N ALA A 103 25.44 9.21 5.09
CA ALA A 103 25.69 10.03 6.27
C ALA A 103 24.88 9.57 7.49
N LEU A 104 23.64 9.13 7.29
CA LEU A 104 22.84 8.52 8.36
C LEU A 104 23.45 7.20 8.83
N GLY A 105 23.88 6.34 7.89
CA GLY A 105 24.60 5.11 8.19
C GLY A 105 25.86 5.36 9.02
N GLU A 106 26.68 6.35 8.65
CA GLU A 106 27.88 6.75 9.40
C GLU A 106 27.54 7.31 10.79
N THR A 107 26.41 8.01 10.92
CA THR A 107 25.94 8.51 12.23
C THR A 107 25.58 7.34 13.16
N VAL A 108 24.85 6.35 12.66
CA VAL A 108 24.40 5.21 13.47
C VAL A 108 25.52 4.21 13.70
N PHE A 109 26.32 3.92 12.68
CA PHE A 109 27.38 2.90 12.67
C PHE A 109 28.73 3.46 12.17
N PRO A 110 29.40 4.30 12.95
CA PRO A 110 30.61 5.00 12.51
C PRO A 110 31.74 4.02 12.15
N GLY A 111 32.35 4.24 10.99
CA GLY A 111 33.44 3.41 10.46
C GLY A 111 33.03 1.99 10.08
N GLN A 112 31.74 1.68 10.04
CA GLN A 112 31.23 0.37 9.63
C GLN A 112 30.75 0.40 8.18
N ARG A 113 30.86 -0.75 7.49
CA ARG A 113 30.21 -0.92 6.19
C ARG A 113 28.73 -1.21 6.42
N VAL A 114 27.89 -0.20 6.18
CA VAL A 114 26.43 -0.33 6.27
C VAL A 114 25.87 -0.88 4.95
N TRP A 115 25.05 -1.91 5.08
CA TRP A 115 24.31 -2.54 4.00
C TRP A 115 22.83 -2.16 4.06
N GLY A 116 22.09 -2.37 2.96
CA GLY A 116 20.68 -2.02 2.88
C GLY A 116 20.44 -0.64 2.28
N GLY A 117 19.29 -0.04 2.56
CA GLY A 117 18.87 1.22 1.98
C GLY A 117 18.39 1.12 0.53
N GLY A 118 18.63 2.17 -0.24
CA GLY A 118 18.22 2.30 -1.64
C GLY A 118 16.91 3.06 -1.83
N ASP A 119 16.52 3.27 -3.09
CA ASP A 119 15.25 3.89 -3.42
C ASP A 119 14.12 2.89 -3.15
N ALA A 120 13.63 2.87 -1.91
CA ALA A 120 12.49 2.04 -1.54
C ALA A 120 11.25 2.46 -2.33
N GLU A 121 10.47 1.47 -2.76
CA GLU A 121 9.13 1.75 -3.25
C GLU A 121 8.31 2.50 -2.20
N PRO A 122 7.39 3.38 -2.62
CA PRO A 122 6.54 4.08 -1.67
C PRO A 122 5.70 3.13 -0.81
N PHE A 123 5.37 1.94 -1.31
CA PHE A 123 4.54 0.95 -0.61
C PHE A 123 5.23 -0.39 -0.56
N VAL A 124 5.46 -0.87 0.65
CA VAL A 124 6.25 -2.06 0.86
C VAL A 124 5.48 -2.99 1.79
N PRO A 125 5.22 -4.26 1.41
CA PRO A 125 4.79 -5.24 2.39
C PRO A 125 5.90 -5.41 3.43
N SER A 126 5.56 -5.38 4.72
CA SER A 126 6.52 -5.70 5.78
C SER A 126 7.07 -7.11 5.59
N GLY A 127 8.22 -7.41 6.19
CA GLY A 127 8.88 -8.72 6.06
C GLY A 127 8.02 -9.92 6.49
N ASP A 128 7.03 -9.71 7.35
CA ASP A 128 6.04 -10.72 7.77
C ASP A 128 4.83 -10.85 6.83
N GLY A 129 4.73 -9.98 5.80
CA GLY A 129 3.60 -9.90 4.86
C GLY A 129 2.31 -9.32 5.45
N GLU A 130 2.26 -9.08 6.76
CA GLU A 130 1.05 -8.69 7.47
C GLU A 130 0.74 -7.20 7.30
N GLN A 131 1.74 -6.36 7.08
CA GLN A 131 1.62 -4.91 7.04
C GLN A 131 2.07 -4.32 5.71
N THR A 132 1.72 -3.06 5.47
CA THR A 132 2.25 -2.27 4.36
C THR A 132 2.80 -0.99 4.95
N ILE A 133 4.11 -0.81 4.85
CA ILE A 133 4.82 0.33 5.41
C ILE A 133 5.14 1.29 4.27
N TYR A 134 4.97 2.60 4.52
CA TYR A 134 5.28 3.62 3.53
C TYR A 134 6.75 4.04 3.63
N GLY A 135 7.44 4.05 2.48
CA GLY A 135 8.80 4.55 2.37
C GLY A 135 9.71 3.90 3.40
N TYR A 136 9.87 2.58 3.30
CA TYR A 136 10.58 1.73 4.25
C TYR A 136 11.92 1.29 3.68
N ALA A 137 13.00 1.47 4.44
CA ALA A 137 14.31 0.92 4.09
C ALA A 137 15.05 0.44 5.34
N ASP A 138 15.56 -0.79 5.28
CA ASP A 138 16.41 -1.34 6.32
C ASP A 138 17.87 -1.09 6.04
N TYR A 139 18.60 -0.79 7.12
CA TYR A 139 20.03 -0.62 7.13
C TYR A 139 20.62 -1.53 8.19
N TRP A 140 21.72 -2.21 7.90
CA TRP A 140 22.31 -3.12 8.87
C TRP A 140 23.82 -3.24 8.71
N VAL A 141 24.46 -3.67 9.79
CA VAL A 141 25.88 -4.03 9.85
C VAL A 141 26.01 -5.43 10.42
N LYS A 142 26.91 -6.22 9.82
CA LYS A 142 27.29 -7.52 10.37
C LYS A 142 27.97 -7.32 11.72
N HIS A 143 27.74 -8.25 12.64
CA HIS A 143 28.39 -8.17 13.94
C HIS A 143 29.92 -8.26 13.83
N ASN A 144 30.58 -7.43 14.62
CA ASN A 144 32.02 -7.46 14.89
C ASN A 144 32.27 -7.11 16.36
N ASP A 145 33.53 -7.07 16.79
CA ASP A 145 33.90 -6.82 18.18
C ASP A 145 33.27 -5.55 18.78
N THR A 146 32.98 -4.54 17.96
CA THR A 146 32.38 -3.27 18.40
C THR A 146 30.85 -3.28 18.44
N THR A 147 30.19 -4.16 17.70
CA THR A 147 28.72 -4.21 17.59
C THR A 147 28.10 -5.40 18.31
N ARG A 148 28.90 -6.41 18.73
CA ARG A 148 28.42 -7.59 19.45
C ARG A 148 27.87 -7.30 20.84
N ASP A 149 28.38 -6.28 21.53
CA ASP A 149 27.72 -5.77 22.73
C ASP A 149 26.52 -4.92 22.29
N VAL A 150 25.39 -5.58 22.04
CA VAL A 150 24.20 -4.96 21.45
C VAL A 150 23.67 -3.79 22.29
N LEU A 151 23.78 -3.86 23.62
CA LEU A 151 23.33 -2.80 24.52
C LEU A 151 24.23 -1.57 24.44
N VAL A 152 25.56 -1.77 24.49
CA VAL A 152 26.52 -0.67 24.34
C VAL A 152 26.43 -0.06 22.94
N CYS A 153 26.29 -0.90 21.91
CA CYS A 153 26.12 -0.45 20.53
C CYS A 153 24.85 0.41 20.37
N ALA A 154 23.70 -0.07 20.88
CA ALA A 154 22.43 0.63 20.84
C ALA A 154 22.48 1.99 21.56
N ARG A 155 23.06 2.04 22.77
CA ARG A 155 23.24 3.30 23.51
C ARG A 155 24.13 4.28 22.77
N GLY A 156 25.23 3.79 22.18
CA GLY A 156 26.10 4.63 21.36
C GLY A 156 25.39 5.18 20.13
N ALA A 157 24.57 4.37 19.45
CA ALA A 157 23.75 4.81 18.32
C ALA A 157 22.71 5.86 18.74
N ARG A 158 22.01 5.61 19.85
CA ARG A 158 21.06 6.54 20.47
C ARG A 158 21.69 7.90 20.75
N ASP A 159 22.84 7.92 21.42
CA ASP A 159 23.54 9.15 21.79
C ASP A 159 24.01 9.95 20.56
N ARG A 160 24.50 9.25 19.53
CA ARG A 160 24.91 9.89 18.27
C ARG A 160 23.73 10.47 17.50
N LEU A 161 22.60 9.77 17.45
CA LEU A 161 21.37 10.28 16.84
C LEU A 161 20.85 11.53 17.58
N ALA A 162 20.81 11.50 18.91
CA ALA A 162 20.45 12.67 19.72
C ALA A 162 21.39 13.86 19.45
N ALA A 163 22.70 13.62 19.39
CA ALA A 163 23.69 14.64 19.05
C ALA A 163 23.52 15.19 17.61
N ALA A 164 23.01 14.37 16.68
CA ALA A 164 22.69 14.75 15.31
C ALA A 164 21.29 15.40 15.17
N GLY A 165 20.64 15.75 16.29
CA GLY A 165 19.37 16.47 16.33
C GLY A 165 18.13 15.61 16.12
N TRP A 166 18.24 14.28 16.28
CA TRP A 166 17.06 13.41 16.33
C TRP A 166 16.40 13.49 17.71
N ASP A 167 15.07 13.48 17.71
CA ASP A 167 14.27 13.32 18.92
C ASP A 167 14.18 11.84 19.28
N VAL A 168 14.84 11.43 20.35
CA VAL A 168 14.93 10.02 20.77
C VAL A 168 13.82 9.72 21.76
N HIS A 169 13.00 8.72 21.44
CA HIS A 169 11.84 8.34 22.24
C HIS A 169 12.21 7.23 23.23
N GLY A 170 12.35 7.61 24.50
CA GLY A 170 12.70 6.68 25.59
C GLY A 170 14.20 6.38 25.72
N ASP A 171 14.51 5.38 26.54
CA ASP A 171 15.85 4.79 26.63
C ASP A 171 15.87 3.44 25.91
N VAL A 172 17.06 2.87 25.73
CA VAL A 172 17.23 1.55 25.11
C VAL A 172 16.52 0.49 25.95
N VAL A 173 15.57 -0.21 25.33
CA VAL A 173 14.95 -1.41 25.89
C VAL A 173 15.87 -2.58 25.58
N PHE A 174 16.28 -3.30 26.61
CA PHE A 174 17.13 -4.47 26.48
C PHE A 174 16.42 -5.69 27.07
N GLU A 175 16.29 -6.73 26.25
CA GLU A 175 15.70 -8.00 26.62
C GLU A 175 16.78 -9.08 26.50
N GLU A 176 17.06 -9.75 27.63
CA GLU A 176 17.95 -10.89 27.71
C GLU A 176 17.07 -12.12 27.94
N GLU A 177 17.12 -13.09 27.02
CA GLU A 177 16.37 -14.34 27.14
C GLU A 177 17.31 -15.55 27.08
N VAL A 178 17.18 -16.47 28.04
CA VAL A 178 18.15 -17.55 28.30
C VAL A 178 17.78 -18.86 27.59
N ALA A 179 16.88 -18.83 26.59
CA ALA A 179 16.52 -20.04 25.85
C ALA A 179 17.45 -20.27 24.64
N SER A 180 17.67 -21.54 24.28
CA SER A 180 18.61 -21.94 23.21
C SER A 180 18.18 -21.53 21.80
N GLU A 181 16.91 -21.14 21.63
CA GLU A 181 16.32 -20.70 20.36
C GLU A 181 15.90 -19.23 20.40
N THR A 182 16.33 -18.46 21.41
CA THR A 182 16.06 -17.03 21.52
C THR A 182 17.37 -16.24 21.38
N PRO A 183 17.30 -14.98 20.92
CA PRO A 183 18.46 -14.09 21.01
C PRO A 183 18.98 -14.04 22.45
N ILE A 184 20.31 -14.11 22.64
CA ILE A 184 20.90 -13.87 23.96
C ILE A 184 20.65 -12.42 24.38
N GLY A 185 20.59 -11.48 23.42
CA GLY A 185 20.28 -10.09 23.71
C GLY A 185 19.63 -9.39 22.55
N THR A 186 18.57 -8.66 22.84
CA THR A 186 17.89 -7.74 21.91
C THR A 186 17.87 -6.34 22.50
N ALA A 187 18.39 -5.35 21.78
CA ALA A 187 18.37 -3.95 22.16
C ALA A 187 17.58 -3.11 21.15
N THR A 188 16.55 -2.39 21.59
CA THR A 188 15.70 -1.57 20.70
C THR A 188 15.52 -0.15 21.22
N PHE A 189 15.34 0.81 20.30
CA PHE A 189 14.87 2.16 20.60
C PHE A 189 14.35 2.82 19.31
N TRP A 190 13.64 3.94 19.46
CA TRP A 190 13.09 4.69 18.33
C TRP A 190 13.53 6.14 18.39
N ALA A 191 13.67 6.78 17.23
CA ALA A 191 13.99 8.20 17.10
C ALA A 191 13.22 8.80 15.93
N SER A 192 12.94 10.10 15.98
CA SER A 192 12.31 10.83 14.87
C SER A 192 13.03 12.13 14.56
N ARG A 193 13.03 12.53 13.28
CA ARG A 193 13.51 13.83 12.85
C ARG A 193 12.70 14.29 11.65
N ASP A 194 12.09 15.46 11.78
CA ASP A 194 11.13 15.99 10.80
C ASP A 194 9.98 15.00 10.55
N ASP A 195 9.88 14.43 9.35
CA ASP A 195 8.91 13.42 8.99
C ASP A 195 9.49 11.99 8.90
N LEU A 196 10.74 11.80 9.32
CA LEU A 196 11.40 10.49 9.38
C LEU A 196 11.28 9.86 10.76
N VAL A 197 11.07 8.54 10.77
CA VAL A 197 11.09 7.68 11.95
C VAL A 197 12.16 6.63 11.75
N LEU A 198 13.01 6.45 12.76
CA LEU A 198 14.07 5.45 12.79
C LEU A 198 13.78 4.48 13.92
N SER A 199 13.71 3.19 13.62
CA SER A 199 13.60 2.11 14.60
C SER A 199 14.89 1.31 14.62
N TYR A 200 15.64 1.36 15.72
CA TYR A 200 16.89 0.62 15.88
C TYR A 200 16.61 -0.74 16.52
N THR A 201 17.28 -1.77 16.01
CA THR A 201 17.29 -3.12 16.61
C THR A 201 18.69 -3.72 16.53
N GLY A 202 19.24 -4.13 17.67
CA GLY A 202 20.43 -4.97 17.74
C GLY A 202 20.06 -6.35 18.28
N VAL A 203 20.34 -7.42 17.54
CA VAL A 203 20.00 -8.80 17.93
C VAL A 203 21.27 -9.63 17.91
N LEU A 204 21.58 -10.31 19.03
CA LEU A 204 22.69 -11.27 19.11
C LEU A 204 22.17 -12.67 19.44
N TRP A 205 22.53 -13.65 18.63
CA TRP A 205 22.18 -15.05 18.82
C TRP A 205 23.30 -15.84 19.48
N GLY A 206 22.93 -16.71 20.41
CA GLY A 206 23.83 -17.62 21.10
C GLY A 206 23.99 -18.96 20.40
N ASN A 207 25.14 -19.61 20.60
CA ASN A 207 25.37 -21.01 20.25
C ASN A 207 25.04 -21.38 18.79
N ARG A 208 25.07 -20.40 17.88
CA ARG A 208 24.92 -20.61 16.45
C ARG A 208 26.15 -21.33 15.90
N ALA A 209 25.94 -22.15 14.89
CA ALA A 209 27.06 -22.77 14.20
C ALA A 209 27.96 -21.68 13.58
N PRO A 210 29.29 -21.90 13.43
CA PRO A 210 30.20 -20.87 12.92
C PRO A 210 29.86 -20.32 11.53
N TRP A 211 29.05 -21.04 10.76
CA TRP A 211 28.60 -20.64 9.43
C TRP A 211 27.22 -19.95 9.44
N ASP A 212 26.53 -19.90 10.57
CA ASP A 212 25.22 -19.25 10.68
C ASP A 212 25.39 -17.79 11.14
N SER A 213 24.35 -16.98 10.97
CA SER A 213 24.33 -15.60 11.48
C SER A 213 24.25 -15.62 12.99
N ASP A 214 25.15 -14.91 13.66
CA ASP A 214 25.01 -14.61 15.08
C ASP A 214 24.22 -13.31 15.32
N GLY A 215 23.61 -12.75 14.28
CA GLY A 215 22.74 -11.59 14.34
C GLY A 215 23.31 -10.36 13.63
N ALA A 216 22.71 -9.21 13.90
CA ALA A 216 23.12 -7.93 13.32
C ALA A 216 22.70 -6.76 14.21
N ALA A 217 23.34 -5.62 13.99
CA ALA A 217 22.78 -4.34 14.39
C ALA A 217 22.16 -3.67 13.16
N SER A 218 20.90 -3.28 13.27
CA SER A 218 20.15 -2.68 12.19
C SER A 218 19.35 -1.47 12.64
N PHE A 219 18.97 -0.63 11.69
CA PHE A 219 17.89 0.32 11.87
C PHE A 219 17.00 0.32 10.63
N GLU A 220 15.71 0.41 10.88
CA GLU A 220 14.69 0.68 9.88
C GLU A 220 14.51 2.20 9.79
N LEU A 221 14.42 2.72 8.58
CA LEU A 221 14.02 4.10 8.31
C LEU A 221 12.66 4.11 7.60
N SER A 222 11.69 4.80 8.18
CA SER A 222 10.36 4.99 7.61
C SER A 222 9.93 6.46 7.67
N ARG A 223 8.82 6.80 7.00
CA ARG A 223 8.20 8.13 7.13
C ARG A 223 6.97 8.09 8.03
N SER A 224 6.90 9.06 8.95
CA SER A 224 5.65 9.40 9.63
C SER A 224 4.66 10.02 8.65
N ALA A 225 3.37 9.83 8.92
CA ALA A 225 2.31 10.44 8.11
C ALA A 225 2.38 11.97 8.19
N PRO A 226 2.63 12.70 7.08
CA PRO A 226 2.67 14.15 7.13
C PRO A 226 1.34 14.72 7.65
N PRO A 227 1.34 15.77 8.49
CA PRO A 227 0.11 16.27 9.13
C PRO A 227 -0.94 16.78 8.14
N TRP A 228 -0.52 17.24 6.95
CA TRP A 228 -1.43 17.66 5.88
C TRP A 228 -2.21 16.48 5.29
N MET A 229 -1.75 15.25 5.49
CA MET A 229 -2.40 14.05 4.99
C MET A 229 -3.74 13.80 5.65
N ILE A 230 -3.84 14.02 6.96
CA ILE A 230 -5.13 13.96 7.67
C ILE A 230 -6.09 14.97 7.06
N THR A 231 -5.61 16.19 6.77
CA THR A 231 -6.43 17.22 6.13
C THR A 231 -6.90 16.78 4.74
N LEU A 232 -6.01 16.18 3.95
CA LEU A 232 -6.31 15.70 2.62
C LEU A 232 -7.28 14.51 2.64
N ALA A 233 -7.11 13.57 3.58
CA ALA A 233 -8.01 12.44 3.81
C ALA A 233 -9.39 12.93 4.26
N VAL A 234 -9.48 13.86 5.21
CA VAL A 234 -10.75 14.47 5.64
C VAL A 234 -11.43 15.19 4.48
N ALA A 235 -10.69 15.99 3.70
CA ALA A 235 -11.23 16.66 2.52
C ALA A 235 -11.73 15.64 1.48
N GLY A 236 -10.94 14.61 1.19
CA GLY A 236 -11.32 13.50 0.33
C GLY A 236 -12.58 12.79 0.82
N GLY A 237 -12.70 12.57 2.13
CA GLY A 237 -13.87 11.93 2.71
C GLY A 237 -15.13 12.78 2.70
N VAL A 238 -15.01 14.09 2.93
CA VAL A 238 -16.14 15.02 2.77
C VAL A 238 -16.60 15.05 1.31
N LEU A 239 -15.67 15.14 0.36
CA LEU A 239 -15.98 15.14 -1.08
C LEU A 239 -16.59 13.81 -1.53
N GLY A 240 -16.00 12.69 -1.12
CA GLY A 240 -16.48 11.35 -1.42
C GLY A 240 -17.87 11.10 -0.84
N GLY A 241 -18.11 11.49 0.41
CA GLY A 241 -19.42 11.37 1.04
C GLY A 241 -20.47 12.22 0.33
N PHE A 242 -20.14 13.48 0.01
CA PHE A 242 -21.03 14.36 -0.75
C PHE A 242 -21.36 13.77 -2.13
N ALA A 243 -20.38 13.22 -2.85
CA ALA A 243 -20.59 12.56 -4.13
C ALA A 243 -21.49 11.33 -3.98
N GLY A 244 -21.25 10.47 -2.98
CA GLY A 244 -22.06 9.30 -2.68
C GLY A 244 -23.52 9.65 -2.37
N TRP A 245 -23.74 10.68 -1.56
CA TRP A 245 -25.07 11.20 -1.24
C TRP A 245 -25.83 11.67 -2.50
N LEU A 246 -25.16 12.46 -3.35
CA LEU A 246 -25.75 12.95 -4.60
C LEU A 246 -26.10 11.81 -5.56
N LEU A 247 -25.20 10.83 -5.71
CA LEU A 247 -25.41 9.64 -6.54
C LEU A 247 -26.58 8.81 -6.03
N PHE A 248 -26.68 8.61 -4.72
CA PHE A 248 -27.78 7.89 -4.10
C PHE A 248 -29.12 8.61 -4.33
N GLY A 249 -29.20 9.91 -4.04
CA GLY A 249 -30.43 10.67 -4.24
C GLY A 249 -30.86 10.72 -5.71
N TRP A 250 -29.91 10.82 -6.63
CA TRP A 250 -30.18 10.70 -8.07
C TRP A 250 -30.72 9.32 -8.46
N ALA A 251 -30.13 8.26 -7.92
CA ALA A 251 -30.53 6.88 -8.20
C ALA A 251 -31.91 6.57 -7.62
N SER A 252 -32.15 6.97 -6.36
CA SER A 252 -33.44 6.84 -5.67
C SER A 252 -34.56 7.52 -6.45
N ARG A 253 -34.32 8.74 -6.95
CA ARG A 253 -35.34 9.42 -7.75
C ARG A 253 -35.61 8.74 -9.09
N ARG A 254 -34.59 8.15 -9.71
CA ARG A 254 -34.72 7.40 -10.98
C ARG A 254 -35.44 6.06 -10.81
N SER A 255 -35.54 5.54 -9.58
CA SER A 255 -36.27 4.30 -9.27
C SER A 255 -37.69 4.53 -8.76
N GLU A 256 -38.07 5.76 -8.40
CA GLU A 256 -39.46 6.12 -8.09
C GLU A 256 -40.37 5.77 -9.29
N GLY A 257 -41.28 4.81 -9.08
CA GLY A 257 -42.23 4.32 -10.09
C GLY A 257 -41.99 2.90 -10.62
N HIS A 258 -40.91 2.20 -10.22
CA HIS A 258 -40.63 0.84 -10.66
C HIS A 258 -40.31 -0.13 -9.49
N PRO A 259 -41.26 -1.01 -9.07
CA PRO A 259 -41.15 -1.81 -7.85
C PRO A 259 -39.95 -2.78 -7.81
N LEU A 260 -39.52 -3.28 -8.97
CA LEU A 260 -38.31 -4.13 -9.09
C LEU A 260 -37.00 -3.36 -8.87
N ARG A 261 -36.97 -2.05 -9.16
CA ARG A 261 -35.77 -1.22 -8.99
C ARG A 261 -35.58 -0.75 -7.54
N THR A 262 -36.65 -0.68 -6.77
CA THR A 262 -36.61 -0.38 -5.33
C THR A 262 -35.92 -1.47 -4.52
N SER A 263 -36.10 -2.75 -4.86
CA SER A 263 -35.47 -3.87 -4.15
C SER A 263 -33.95 -3.90 -4.34
N VAL A 264 -33.47 -3.52 -5.53
CA VAL A 264 -32.04 -3.49 -5.87
C VAL A 264 -31.32 -2.35 -5.16
N ALA A 265 -31.94 -1.17 -5.12
CA ALA A 265 -31.39 -0.05 -4.35
C ALA A 265 -31.26 -0.43 -2.87
N GLY A 266 -32.27 -1.11 -2.31
CA GLY A 266 -32.23 -1.65 -0.95
C GLY A 266 -31.08 -2.65 -0.72
N ALA A 267 -30.88 -3.59 -1.65
CA ALA A 267 -29.79 -4.57 -1.56
C ALA A 267 -28.40 -3.92 -1.62
N LEU A 268 -28.19 -2.98 -2.54
CA LEU A 268 -26.91 -2.26 -2.69
C LEU A 268 -26.55 -1.45 -1.45
N GLY A 269 -27.52 -0.76 -0.86
CA GLY A 269 -27.23 0.01 0.33
C GLY A 269 -27.11 -0.86 1.60
N TRP A 270 -27.72 -2.04 1.66
CA TRP A 270 -27.43 -3.04 2.69
C TRP A 270 -26.00 -3.59 2.59
N ALA A 271 -25.55 -3.90 1.36
CA ALA A 271 -24.18 -4.33 1.13
C ALA A 271 -23.17 -3.23 1.55
N ALA A 272 -23.45 -1.96 1.22
CA ALA A 272 -22.64 -0.84 1.69
C ALA A 272 -22.67 -0.68 3.23
N ALA A 273 -23.79 -0.99 3.88
CA ALA A 273 -23.94 -0.92 5.34
C ALA A 273 -23.04 -1.94 6.04
N VAL A 274 -23.16 -3.21 5.65
CA VAL A 274 -22.38 -4.32 6.20
C VAL A 274 -20.90 -4.04 6.00
N TRP A 275 -20.53 -3.56 4.82
CA TRP A 275 -19.14 -3.23 4.51
C TRP A 275 -18.58 -2.10 5.38
N THR A 276 -19.32 -1.01 5.53
CA THR A 276 -18.91 0.13 6.38
C THR A 276 -18.72 -0.30 7.84
N LEU A 277 -19.62 -1.15 8.33
CA LEU A 277 -19.58 -1.64 9.71
C LEU A 277 -18.38 -2.56 9.95
N LEU A 278 -18.02 -3.38 8.96
CA LEU A 278 -16.90 -4.32 9.02
C LEU A 278 -15.54 -3.61 8.97
N VAL A 279 -15.41 -2.58 8.12
CA VAL A 279 -14.20 -1.73 8.08
C VAL A 279 -14.05 -0.94 9.39
N ALA A 280 -15.15 -0.37 9.90
CA ALA A 280 -15.13 0.39 11.15
C ALA A 280 -14.81 -0.48 12.38
N SER A 281 -15.32 -1.72 12.44
CA SER A 281 -15.02 -2.64 13.56
C SER A 281 -13.57 -3.10 13.55
N MET A 282 -13.00 -3.42 12.38
CA MET A 282 -11.58 -3.78 12.27
C MET A 282 -10.66 -2.61 12.65
N GLY A 283 -10.97 -1.40 12.19
CA GLY A 283 -10.25 -0.20 12.61
C GLY A 283 -10.36 0.07 14.11
N GLY A 284 -11.54 -0.12 14.71
CA GLY A 284 -11.77 0.09 16.14
C GLY A 284 -11.06 -0.93 17.05
N LEU A 285 -11.01 -2.20 16.66
CA LEU A 285 -10.32 -3.25 17.42
C LEU A 285 -8.79 -3.07 17.40
N TRP A 286 -8.23 -2.53 16.30
CA TRP A 286 -6.81 -2.24 16.19
C TRP A 286 -6.37 -1.05 17.07
N ASN A 287 -7.24 -0.05 17.24
CA ASN A 287 -7.03 1.14 18.10
C ASN A 287 -6.87 0.82 19.59
N LEU A 288 -7.16 -0.40 20.04
CA LEU A 288 -7.02 -0.78 21.45
C LEU A 288 -5.58 -1.14 21.83
N ARG A 289 -4.62 -1.06 20.91
CA ARG A 289 -3.19 -1.30 21.19
C ARG A 289 -2.43 0.04 21.33
N PRO A 290 -2.07 0.45 22.56
CA PRO A 290 -1.48 1.77 22.83
C PRO A 290 -0.04 1.94 22.32
N ASP A 291 0.62 0.86 21.91
CA ASP A 291 2.09 0.83 21.73
C ASP A 291 2.55 0.91 20.26
N ARG A 292 1.64 1.21 19.32
CA ARG A 292 1.99 1.28 17.88
C ARG A 292 1.78 2.67 17.27
N PRO A 293 2.61 3.06 16.29
CA PRO A 293 2.48 4.35 15.63
C PRO A 293 1.08 4.50 15.03
N SER A 294 0.47 5.66 15.26
CA SER A 294 -0.91 6.04 14.85
C SER A 294 -1.19 5.93 13.34
N ASP A 295 -0.13 5.70 12.56
CA ASP A 295 -0.09 5.87 11.12
C ASP A 295 -0.52 4.58 10.38
N GLU A 296 -0.51 3.42 11.07
CA GLU A 296 -1.00 2.12 10.56
C GLU A 296 -2.52 2.10 10.30
N LEU A 297 -3.29 2.95 11.00
CA LEU A 297 -4.75 2.90 11.03
C LEU A 297 -5.41 3.26 9.70
N VAL A 298 -4.83 4.22 8.98
CA VAL A 298 -5.31 4.63 7.65
C VAL A 298 -5.07 3.52 6.62
N TRP A 299 -4.00 2.75 6.80
CA TRP A 299 -3.56 1.73 5.85
C TRP A 299 -4.33 0.43 5.95
N LEU A 300 -4.68 -0.03 7.15
CA LEU A 300 -5.56 -1.19 7.31
C LEU A 300 -6.92 -0.94 6.66
N GLY A 301 -7.50 0.25 6.89
CA GLY A 301 -8.72 0.67 6.21
C GLY A 301 -8.56 0.68 4.70
N LEU A 302 -7.46 1.22 4.17
CA LEU A 302 -7.21 1.26 2.72
C LEU A 302 -6.99 -0.13 2.12
N ARG A 303 -6.16 -0.99 2.74
CA ARG A 303 -5.86 -2.35 2.25
C ARG A 303 -7.10 -3.23 2.25
N SER A 304 -7.97 -3.12 3.26
CA SER A 304 -9.27 -3.79 3.25
C SER A 304 -10.20 -3.26 2.14
N LEU A 305 -10.10 -1.97 1.79
CA LEU A 305 -10.88 -1.35 0.72
C LEU A 305 -10.35 -1.65 -0.70
N THR A 306 -9.03 -1.81 -0.87
CA THR A 306 -8.38 -1.97 -2.18
C THR A 306 -7.88 -3.39 -2.48
N GLY A 307 -7.84 -4.29 -1.49
CA GLY A 307 -7.49 -5.68 -1.68
C GLY A 307 -8.52 -6.47 -2.51
N GLY A 308 -8.19 -7.71 -2.86
CA GLY A 308 -9.01 -8.56 -3.75
C GLY A 308 -10.48 -8.71 -3.33
N SER A 309 -10.77 -8.66 -2.03
CA SER A 309 -12.15 -8.69 -1.51
C SER A 309 -12.90 -7.38 -1.79
N GLY A 310 -12.26 -6.21 -1.65
CA GLY A 310 -12.85 -4.91 -1.93
C GLY A 310 -13.16 -4.71 -3.42
N THR A 311 -12.27 -5.16 -4.31
CA THR A 311 -12.49 -5.13 -5.76
C THR A 311 -13.59 -6.07 -6.22
N VAL A 312 -13.68 -7.29 -5.67
CA VAL A 312 -14.77 -8.23 -5.94
C VAL A 312 -16.12 -7.67 -5.51
N ILE A 313 -16.19 -7.03 -4.34
CA ILE A 313 -17.44 -6.45 -3.82
C ILE A 313 -17.88 -5.25 -4.66
N LEU A 314 -16.94 -4.39 -5.07
CA LEU A 314 -17.25 -3.28 -5.99
C LEU A 314 -17.71 -3.80 -7.35
N ALA A 315 -17.06 -4.84 -7.90
CA ALA A 315 -17.45 -5.48 -9.15
C ALA A 315 -18.85 -6.10 -9.06
N MET A 316 -19.18 -6.77 -7.95
CA MET A 316 -20.51 -7.31 -7.68
C MET A 316 -21.57 -6.20 -7.58
N ALA A 317 -21.26 -5.08 -6.92
CA ALA A 317 -22.16 -3.93 -6.83
C ALA A 317 -22.43 -3.31 -8.21
N VAL A 318 -21.41 -3.18 -9.05
CA VAL A 318 -21.54 -2.69 -10.44
C VAL A 318 -22.33 -3.68 -11.31
N ALA A 319 -22.06 -4.98 -11.20
CA ALA A 319 -22.77 -6.03 -11.92
C ALA A 319 -24.26 -6.08 -11.55
N ALA A 320 -24.58 -6.00 -10.25
CA ALA A 320 -25.95 -5.91 -9.76
C ALA A 320 -26.66 -4.64 -10.28
N PHE A 321 -25.96 -3.51 -10.37
CA PHE A 321 -26.52 -2.27 -10.92
C PHE A 321 -26.75 -2.37 -12.45
N ALA A 322 -25.84 -2.99 -13.19
CA ALA A 322 -25.95 -3.20 -14.63
C ALA A 322 -27.09 -4.16 -15.00
N ALA A 323 -27.23 -5.26 -14.26
CA ALA A 323 -28.32 -6.23 -14.41
C ALA A 323 -29.72 -5.61 -14.23
N VAL A 324 -29.81 -4.47 -13.54
CA VAL A 324 -31.07 -3.82 -13.18
C VAL A 324 -31.44 -2.69 -14.15
N ARG A 325 -30.48 -2.21 -14.94
CA ARG A 325 -30.73 -1.25 -16.02
C ARG A 325 -31.01 -1.88 -17.37
N LEU A 326 -30.48 -3.07 -17.65
CA LEU A 326 -30.61 -3.72 -18.95
C LEU A 326 -31.38 -5.03 -18.80
N ARG A 327 -32.51 -5.16 -19.50
CA ARG A 327 -33.15 -6.47 -19.82
C ARG A 327 -32.27 -7.36 -20.71
N ALA A 328 -30.99 -7.03 -20.87
CA ALA A 328 -29.99 -7.84 -21.53
C ALA A 328 -28.99 -8.25 -20.45
N ALA A 329 -28.86 -9.54 -20.20
CA ALA A 329 -27.83 -10.12 -19.32
C ALA A 329 -26.40 -9.94 -19.87
N LEU A 330 -26.27 -9.56 -21.15
CA LEU A 330 -25.01 -9.45 -21.88
C LEU A 330 -23.97 -8.47 -21.31
N PRO A 331 -24.29 -7.21 -20.95
CA PRO A 331 -23.28 -6.23 -20.54
C PRO A 331 -22.77 -6.45 -19.11
N ALA A 332 -23.58 -7.03 -18.21
CA ALA A 332 -23.12 -7.44 -16.89
C ALA A 332 -22.22 -8.68 -16.98
N ALA A 333 -22.54 -9.63 -17.88
CA ALA A 333 -21.66 -10.74 -18.22
C ALA A 333 -20.37 -10.26 -18.91
N VAL A 334 -20.40 -9.21 -19.73
CA VAL A 334 -19.20 -8.62 -20.37
C VAL A 334 -18.35 -7.83 -19.37
N LEU A 335 -18.93 -7.21 -18.34
CA LEU A 335 -18.16 -6.56 -17.27
C LEU A 335 -17.54 -7.59 -16.30
N LEU A 336 -18.28 -8.63 -15.92
CA LEU A 336 -17.74 -9.75 -15.14
C LEU A 336 -16.71 -10.53 -15.95
N ALA A 337 -16.97 -10.80 -17.22
CA ALA A 337 -15.98 -11.38 -18.14
C ALA A 337 -14.81 -10.41 -18.33
N GLY A 338 -15.03 -9.09 -18.37
CA GLY A 338 -13.96 -8.11 -18.47
C GLY A 338 -13.08 -8.07 -17.22
N VAL A 339 -13.65 -8.17 -16.03
CA VAL A 339 -12.90 -8.29 -14.77
C VAL A 339 -12.17 -9.63 -14.71
N VAL A 340 -12.81 -10.74 -15.09
CA VAL A 340 -12.20 -12.08 -15.17
C VAL A 340 -11.14 -12.17 -16.27
N VAL A 341 -11.29 -11.43 -17.38
CA VAL A 341 -10.33 -11.35 -18.49
C VAL A 341 -9.18 -10.41 -18.14
N VAL A 342 -9.40 -9.38 -17.32
CA VAL A 342 -8.32 -8.51 -16.83
C VAL A 342 -7.57 -9.17 -15.67
N SER A 343 -8.24 -9.94 -14.80
CA SER A 343 -7.60 -10.71 -13.72
C SER A 343 -7.10 -12.09 -14.16
N GLY A 344 -7.51 -12.54 -15.34
CA GLY A 344 -7.22 -13.86 -15.90
C GLY A 344 -6.77 -13.78 -17.35
N TRP A 345 -6.23 -12.63 -17.79
CA TRP A 345 -5.36 -12.56 -18.95
C TRP A 345 -4.13 -13.37 -18.58
N GLN A 346 -4.26 -14.68 -18.77
CA GLN A 346 -3.12 -15.56 -18.95
C GLN A 346 -2.29 -14.87 -20.03
N SER A 347 -1.15 -14.31 -19.61
CA SER A 347 -0.12 -13.83 -20.51
C SER A 347 -0.01 -14.85 -21.63
N ALA A 348 -0.09 -14.38 -22.89
CA ALA A 348 0.04 -15.27 -24.03
C ALA A 348 1.20 -16.22 -23.76
N ALA A 349 0.94 -17.54 -23.80
CA ALA A 349 1.90 -18.55 -23.34
C ALA A 349 3.29 -18.18 -23.82
N ALA A 350 4.19 -17.88 -22.89
CA ALA A 350 5.52 -17.41 -23.22
C ALA A 350 6.19 -18.44 -24.14
N ALA A 351 6.90 -17.95 -25.15
CA ALA A 351 7.51 -18.82 -26.15
C ALA A 351 8.47 -19.80 -25.47
N ALA A 352 8.45 -21.04 -25.94
CA ALA A 352 9.37 -22.05 -25.45
C ALA A 352 10.83 -21.61 -25.70
N CYS A 353 11.73 -21.89 -24.76
CA CYS A 353 13.09 -21.38 -24.79
C CYS A 353 14.15 -22.45 -24.45
N THR A 354 15.42 -22.20 -24.82
CA THR A 354 16.57 -23.11 -24.62
C THR A 354 17.75 -22.35 -24.01
N PRO A 355 17.70 -22.00 -22.72
CA PRO A 355 18.76 -21.26 -22.05
C PRO A 355 20.02 -22.11 -21.91
N SER A 356 21.18 -21.46 -21.89
CA SER A 356 22.49 -22.11 -21.73
C SER A 356 23.20 -21.78 -20.41
N GLY A 357 22.60 -20.94 -19.56
CA GLY A 357 23.15 -20.50 -18.28
C GLY A 357 22.17 -19.60 -17.53
N PRO A 358 22.60 -18.99 -16.41
CA PRO A 358 21.80 -18.01 -15.67
C PRO A 358 21.30 -16.88 -16.59
N PRO A 359 20.11 -16.33 -16.34
CA PRO A 359 19.68 -15.11 -17.01
C PRO A 359 20.69 -13.98 -16.72
N GLY A 360 20.87 -13.09 -17.70
CA GLY A 360 21.66 -11.88 -17.48
C GLY A 360 20.96 -10.93 -16.50
N ASP A 361 21.71 -9.96 -15.97
CA ASP A 361 21.13 -8.94 -15.11
C ASP A 361 19.99 -8.21 -15.83
N PRO A 362 18.85 -7.98 -15.16
CA PRO A 362 17.78 -7.16 -15.72
C PRO A 362 18.27 -5.72 -15.95
N ALA A 363 17.54 -4.94 -16.74
CA ALA A 363 17.95 -3.56 -17.00
C ALA A 363 18.02 -2.76 -15.68
N PRO A 364 18.93 -1.78 -15.53
CA PRO A 364 19.07 -0.99 -14.30
C PRO A 364 17.76 -0.37 -13.79
N ALA A 365 16.87 0.01 -14.71
CA ALA A 365 15.55 0.55 -14.38
C ALA A 365 14.60 -0.49 -13.76
N ASP A 366 14.73 -1.77 -14.13
CA ASP A 366 13.89 -2.86 -13.63
C ASP A 366 14.35 -3.32 -12.23
N VAL A 367 15.61 -3.09 -11.88
CA VAL A 367 16.21 -3.55 -10.61
C VAL A 367 16.31 -2.46 -9.55
N ALA A 368 16.12 -1.19 -9.91
CA ALA A 368 16.24 -0.05 -8.99
C ALA A 368 15.37 -0.22 -7.72
N HIS A 369 14.23 -0.88 -7.85
CA HIS A 369 13.28 -1.16 -6.76
C HIS A 369 13.13 -2.66 -6.46
N SER A 370 13.93 -3.53 -7.10
CA SER A 370 13.77 -4.97 -6.95
C SER A 370 14.13 -5.40 -5.53
N ARG A 371 13.21 -6.15 -4.93
CA ARG A 371 13.33 -6.81 -3.63
C ARG A 371 13.50 -8.32 -3.77
N VAL A 372 13.77 -8.78 -4.99
CA VAL A 372 13.98 -10.19 -5.29
C VAL A 372 15.39 -10.34 -5.83
N ALA A 373 16.12 -11.32 -5.34
CA ALA A 373 17.41 -11.73 -5.86
C ALA A 373 17.38 -13.22 -6.17
N ARG A 374 18.24 -13.66 -7.07
CA ARG A 374 18.44 -15.08 -7.38
C ARG A 374 19.91 -15.42 -7.25
N VAL A 375 20.21 -16.42 -6.43
CA VAL A 375 21.54 -17.02 -6.30
C VAL A 375 21.53 -18.31 -7.09
N PHE A 376 22.26 -18.35 -8.19
CA PHE A 376 22.38 -19.53 -9.06
C PHE A 376 23.57 -20.39 -8.63
N ILE A 377 23.37 -21.69 -8.57
CA ILE A 377 24.37 -22.68 -8.17
C ILE A 377 24.45 -23.82 -9.19
N ALA A 378 25.66 -24.24 -9.53
CA ALA A 378 25.89 -25.28 -10.52
C ALA A 378 25.19 -26.59 -10.13
N GLN A 379 24.59 -27.29 -11.10
CA GLN A 379 23.83 -28.52 -10.82
C GLN A 379 24.70 -29.65 -10.25
N ASP A 380 25.98 -29.66 -10.58
CA ASP A 380 26.96 -30.63 -10.07
C ASP A 380 27.55 -30.24 -8.70
N SER A 381 27.05 -29.17 -8.08
CA SER A 381 27.46 -28.77 -6.74
C SER A 381 27.08 -29.83 -5.71
N THR A 382 27.99 -30.13 -4.78
CA THR A 382 27.74 -31.08 -3.69
C THR A 382 26.74 -30.52 -2.69
N ASP A 383 26.14 -31.41 -1.88
CA ASP A 383 25.24 -31.02 -0.78
C ASP A 383 25.94 -30.04 0.19
N GLU A 384 27.22 -30.27 0.46
CA GLU A 384 28.04 -29.39 1.30
C GLU A 384 28.20 -27.99 0.71
N GLN A 385 28.45 -27.89 -0.60
CA GLN A 385 28.52 -26.59 -1.30
C GLN A 385 27.18 -25.86 -1.26
N ARG A 386 26.07 -26.57 -1.47
CA ARG A 386 24.72 -26.00 -1.35
C ARG A 386 24.44 -25.49 0.06
N ASN A 387 24.78 -26.27 1.09
CA ASN A 387 24.61 -25.86 2.49
C ASN A 387 25.46 -24.62 2.84
N HIS A 388 26.67 -24.51 2.29
CA HIS A 388 27.51 -23.32 2.49
C HIS A 388 26.92 -22.07 1.82
N ALA A 389 26.39 -22.20 0.60
CA ALA A 389 25.71 -21.10 -0.08
C ALA A 389 24.43 -20.67 0.66
N GLU A 390 23.62 -21.62 1.12
CA GLU A 390 22.42 -21.36 1.91
C GLU A 390 22.76 -20.68 3.24
N ALA A 391 23.78 -21.15 3.94
CA ALA A 391 24.27 -20.51 5.16
C ALA A 391 24.78 -19.08 4.87
N ALA A 392 25.42 -18.83 3.72
CA ALA A 392 25.84 -17.50 3.32
C ALA A 392 24.65 -16.57 3.04
N ILE A 393 23.59 -17.07 2.40
CA ILE A 393 22.34 -16.33 2.22
C ILE A 393 21.73 -15.97 3.58
N ALA A 394 21.66 -16.92 4.52
CA ALA A 394 21.10 -16.69 5.85
C ALA A 394 21.89 -15.68 6.71
N ARG A 395 23.18 -15.44 6.40
CA ARG A 395 23.99 -14.40 7.06
C ARG A 395 23.67 -12.98 6.59
N VAL A 396 22.91 -12.82 5.52
CA VAL A 396 22.47 -11.53 5.00
C VAL A 396 21.19 -11.12 5.75
N TRP A 397 21.31 -10.27 6.77
CA TRP A 397 20.19 -9.89 7.64
C TRP A 397 18.97 -9.33 6.89
N GLY A 398 19.21 -8.67 5.75
CA GLY A 398 18.15 -8.14 4.89
C GLY A 398 17.44 -9.18 4.01
N ALA A 399 17.81 -10.47 4.05
CA ALA A 399 17.12 -11.54 3.35
C ALA A 399 15.93 -12.04 4.18
N THR A 400 14.70 -11.82 3.71
CA THR A 400 13.46 -12.12 4.45
C THR A 400 12.93 -13.52 4.20
N SER A 401 13.22 -14.07 3.03
CA SER A 401 12.78 -15.39 2.60
C SER A 401 13.77 -15.94 1.58
N PHE A 402 13.86 -17.27 1.51
CA PHE A 402 14.52 -17.92 0.38
C PHE A 402 13.87 -19.25 0.06
N SER A 403 13.64 -19.51 -1.23
CA SER A 403 13.05 -20.74 -1.76
C SER A 403 14.03 -21.37 -2.74
N PHE A 404 14.32 -22.67 -2.59
CA PHE A 404 15.24 -23.38 -3.47
C PHE A 404 14.49 -24.06 -4.62
N HIS A 405 14.84 -23.71 -5.85
CA HIS A 405 14.22 -24.19 -7.08
C HIS A 405 15.23 -25.04 -7.86
N TYR A 406 14.89 -26.33 -8.03
CA TYR A 406 15.72 -27.31 -8.73
C TYR A 406 14.95 -28.16 -9.76
N ASP A 407 13.61 -28.11 -9.73
CA ASP A 407 12.75 -28.87 -10.64
C ASP A 407 12.44 -28.02 -11.89
N PRO A 408 12.88 -28.43 -13.10
CA PRO A 408 12.59 -27.68 -14.32
C PRO A 408 11.11 -27.56 -14.69
N THR A 409 10.24 -28.36 -14.06
CA THR A 409 8.79 -28.29 -14.25
C THR A 409 8.11 -27.25 -13.36
N ASP A 410 8.82 -26.75 -12.35
CA ASP A 410 8.33 -25.69 -11.46
C ASP A 410 8.06 -24.40 -12.23
N GLU A 411 7.01 -23.68 -11.84
CA GLU A 411 6.59 -22.45 -12.50
C GLU A 411 7.63 -21.35 -12.32
N GLU A 412 8.17 -21.18 -11.11
CA GLU A 412 9.20 -20.18 -10.84
C GLU A 412 10.52 -20.50 -11.54
N TYR A 413 10.86 -21.78 -11.64
CA TYR A 413 12.03 -22.20 -12.42
C TYR A 413 11.89 -21.84 -13.90
N ARG A 414 10.72 -22.08 -14.50
CA ARG A 414 10.43 -21.66 -15.88
C ARG A 414 10.36 -20.15 -16.03
N HIS A 415 9.85 -19.42 -15.03
CA HIS A 415 9.81 -17.96 -15.04
C HIS A 415 11.21 -17.35 -15.01
N ALA A 416 12.10 -17.87 -14.17
CA ALA A 416 13.46 -17.40 -14.05
C ALA A 416 14.28 -17.53 -15.36
N TYR A 417 14.01 -18.57 -16.16
CA TYR A 417 14.78 -18.87 -17.36
C TYR A 417 14.10 -18.52 -18.68
N CYS A 418 12.77 -18.59 -18.76
CA CYS A 418 12.00 -18.43 -19.99
C CYS A 418 10.80 -17.48 -19.86
N ASP A 419 10.76 -16.60 -18.84
CA ASP A 419 9.61 -15.71 -18.58
C ASP A 419 8.25 -16.46 -18.55
N GLY A 420 8.27 -17.72 -18.07
CA GLY A 420 7.11 -18.61 -17.93
C GLY A 420 6.93 -19.60 -19.09
N GLY A 421 7.78 -19.52 -20.11
CA GLY A 421 7.78 -20.41 -21.26
C GLY A 421 8.24 -21.83 -20.92
N GLU A 422 7.91 -22.79 -21.78
CA GLU A 422 8.39 -24.16 -21.63
C GLU A 422 9.91 -24.24 -21.89
N LEU A 423 10.65 -24.85 -20.97
CA LEU A 423 12.04 -25.23 -21.18
C LEU A 423 12.09 -26.44 -22.12
N THR A 424 12.67 -26.28 -23.31
CA THR A 424 12.65 -27.36 -24.32
C THR A 424 13.95 -28.16 -24.36
N GLY A 425 13.83 -29.44 -24.71
CA GLY A 425 14.96 -30.38 -24.78
C GLY A 425 15.63 -30.60 -23.42
N ASP A 426 16.93 -30.85 -23.42
CA ASP A 426 17.71 -31.10 -22.19
C ASP A 426 18.10 -29.81 -21.44
N SER A 427 17.61 -28.64 -21.86
CA SER A 427 18.04 -27.35 -21.29
C SER A 427 17.72 -27.23 -19.80
N GLY A 428 16.57 -27.73 -19.37
CA GLY A 428 16.20 -27.77 -17.94
C GLY A 428 17.21 -28.55 -17.08
N MET A 429 17.84 -29.58 -17.63
CA MET A 429 18.86 -30.40 -16.96
C MET A 429 20.29 -29.87 -17.11
N LYS A 430 20.47 -28.68 -17.70
CA LYS A 430 21.80 -28.08 -17.93
C LYS A 430 21.93 -26.70 -17.29
N VAL A 431 20.82 -26.03 -17.02
CA VAL A 431 20.86 -24.72 -16.37
C VAL A 431 20.96 -24.83 -14.85
N PRO A 432 21.68 -23.93 -14.16
CA PRO A 432 21.89 -23.97 -12.72
C PRO A 432 20.60 -24.06 -11.88
N TYR A 433 20.69 -24.66 -10.69
CA TYR A 433 19.64 -24.49 -9.67
C TYR A 433 19.72 -23.09 -9.08
N PHE A 434 18.69 -22.63 -8.37
CA PHE A 434 18.77 -21.33 -7.71
C PHE A 434 17.96 -21.22 -6.43
N TRP A 435 18.38 -20.30 -5.56
CA TRP A 435 17.51 -19.75 -4.53
C TRP A 435 16.89 -18.46 -5.02
N GLU A 436 15.56 -18.32 -4.90
CA GLU A 436 14.89 -17.03 -4.97
C GLU A 436 14.82 -16.42 -3.58
N ILE A 437 15.30 -15.20 -3.44
CA ILE A 437 15.52 -14.54 -2.15
C ILE A 437 14.71 -13.26 -2.10
N GLY A 438 13.81 -13.16 -1.12
CA GLY A 438 13.15 -11.91 -0.77
C GLY A 438 14.08 -11.02 0.05
N MET A 439 14.08 -9.72 -0.25
CA MET A 439 14.92 -8.73 0.41
C MET A 439 14.07 -7.61 1.03
N THR A 440 14.51 -7.11 2.18
CA THR A 440 13.86 -5.98 2.87
C THR A 440 13.98 -4.67 2.10
N SER A 441 15.04 -4.49 1.29
CA SER A 441 15.21 -3.36 0.38
C SER A 441 16.17 -3.67 -0.77
N PRO A 442 16.17 -2.88 -1.86
CA PRO A 442 17.09 -3.08 -2.98
C PRO A 442 18.58 -2.98 -2.59
N GLY A 443 18.91 -2.16 -1.60
CA GLY A 443 20.28 -1.98 -1.10
C GLY A 443 20.85 -3.18 -0.34
N VAL A 444 20.06 -4.24 -0.12
CA VAL A 444 20.55 -5.51 0.43
C VAL A 444 21.34 -6.31 -0.61
N PHE A 445 21.03 -6.15 -1.90
CA PHE A 445 21.62 -6.97 -2.96
C PHE A 445 23.17 -6.94 -2.99
N PRO A 446 23.85 -5.80 -2.83
CA PRO A 446 25.32 -5.78 -2.74
C PRO A 446 25.90 -6.63 -1.60
N ALA A 447 25.20 -6.72 -0.46
CA ALA A 447 25.62 -7.56 0.67
C ALA A 447 25.48 -9.05 0.32
N LEU A 448 24.39 -9.40 -0.36
CA LEU A 448 24.17 -10.75 -0.86
C LEU A 448 25.25 -11.17 -1.86
N VAL A 449 25.60 -10.28 -2.80
CA VAL A 449 26.69 -10.53 -3.75
C VAL A 449 28.02 -10.74 -3.01
N ASP A 450 28.37 -9.87 -2.07
CA ASP A 450 29.64 -9.94 -1.32
C ASP A 450 29.74 -11.22 -0.47
N GLU A 451 28.65 -11.63 0.17
CA GLU A 451 28.63 -12.80 1.07
C GLU A 451 28.53 -14.13 0.31
N VAL A 452 27.81 -14.17 -0.81
CA VAL A 452 27.43 -15.44 -1.47
C VAL A 452 28.25 -15.74 -2.73
N SER A 453 28.66 -14.73 -3.50
CA SER A 453 29.41 -14.97 -4.76
C SER A 453 30.74 -15.71 -4.57
N PRO A 454 31.47 -15.57 -3.44
CA PRO A 454 32.69 -16.36 -3.18
C PRO A 454 32.42 -17.83 -2.82
N MET A 455 31.17 -18.23 -2.60
CA MET A 455 30.84 -19.59 -2.15
C MET A 455 31.08 -20.61 -3.27
N PRO A 456 31.69 -21.77 -2.98
CA PRO A 456 31.92 -22.79 -4.00
C PRO A 456 30.63 -23.27 -4.66
N GLY A 457 30.64 -23.41 -5.98
CA GLY A 457 29.49 -23.84 -6.78
C GLY A 457 28.55 -22.71 -7.21
N VAL A 458 28.55 -21.55 -6.52
CA VAL A 458 27.75 -20.38 -6.92
C VAL A 458 28.28 -19.87 -8.26
N VAL A 459 27.40 -19.77 -9.26
CA VAL A 459 27.75 -19.35 -10.61
C VAL A 459 27.36 -17.91 -10.92
N ALA A 460 26.30 -17.41 -10.27
CA ALA A 460 25.84 -16.04 -10.42
C ALA A 460 24.96 -15.62 -9.24
N VAL A 461 24.96 -14.33 -8.93
CA VAL A 461 23.99 -13.68 -8.04
C VAL A 461 23.43 -12.49 -8.82
N VAL A 462 22.14 -12.51 -9.12
CA VAL A 462 21.49 -11.52 -9.99
C VAL A 462 20.20 -11.03 -9.35
N HIS A 463 19.72 -9.85 -9.76
CA HIS A 463 18.39 -9.40 -9.37
C HIS A 463 17.30 -10.27 -10.02
N GLY A 464 16.27 -10.60 -9.24
CA GLY A 464 15.03 -11.16 -9.75
C GLY A 464 14.10 -10.07 -10.25
N ARG A 465 13.22 -10.42 -11.19
CA ARG A 465 12.03 -9.63 -11.49
C ARG A 465 10.96 -10.01 -10.46
N ALA A 466 10.27 -9.02 -9.90
CA ALA A 466 9.04 -9.31 -9.16
C ALA A 466 8.03 -9.91 -10.15
N ALA A 467 7.51 -11.11 -9.82
CA ALA A 467 6.55 -11.84 -10.64
C ALA A 467 5.19 -11.13 -10.73
#